data_AF-A0A4Y2J0J3-F1
#
_entry.id   AF-A0A4Y2J0J3-F1
#
_cell.length_a   1.000
_cell.length_b   1.000
_cell.length_c   1.000
_cell.angle_alpha   90.00
_cell.angle_beta   90.00
_cell.angle_gamma   90.00
#
_symmetry.space_group_name_H-M   'P 1'
#
loop_
_entity.id
_entity.type
_entity.pdbx_description
1 polymer ?
#
loop_
_entity_poly.entity_id
_entity_poly.type
_entity_poly.pdbx_seq_one_letter_code
_entity_poly.pdbx_strand_id
1 'polypeptide(L)'
;MAADSFHHQVELAMKHSGKVYDFQDFVQCVQQANSGKVDTKELDVRDLFAWKDYTLKQKLKLRGDNVPYLTDVVKVTAKRGNTSLLYSTKYEESSSKVLNFLQAKCTKNFPMPEKIDKVRGFNKEKKKEIVEKLCPLMPSNRRGFWLSIQGSEEPDLLNAD
;
A
#
# COMPACT_ATOMS: atom_id res chain seq x y z
N MET A 1 -8.17 -12.44 16.38
CA MET A 1 -7.56 -12.05 17.67
C MET A 1 -6.02 -12.11 17.69
N ALA A 2 -5.34 -12.82 16.77
CA ALA A 2 -3.87 -12.84 16.75
C ALA A 2 -3.23 -11.47 16.40
N ALA A 3 -3.87 -10.70 15.52
CA ALA A 3 -3.42 -9.35 15.17
C ALA A 3 -3.43 -8.39 16.37
N ASP A 4 -4.52 -8.38 17.15
CA ASP A 4 -4.65 -7.51 18.33
C ASP A 4 -3.57 -7.79 19.39
N SER A 5 -3.27 -9.08 19.60
CA SER A 5 -2.19 -9.49 20.52
C SER A 5 -0.82 -9.00 20.04
N PHE A 6 -0.56 -9.04 18.74
CA PHE A 6 0.68 -8.52 18.18
C PHE A 6 0.78 -6.99 18.29
N HIS A 7 -0.29 -6.26 17.97
CA HIS A 7 -0.34 -4.80 18.14
C HIS A 7 -0.05 -4.38 19.58
N HIS A 8 -0.62 -5.09 20.56
CA HIS A 8 -0.34 -4.85 21.97
C HIS A 8 1.14 -5.05 22.31
N GLN A 9 1.79 -6.07 21.76
CA GLN A 9 3.22 -6.30 21.98
C GLN A 9 4.10 -5.19 21.38
N VAL A 10 3.75 -4.68 20.20
CA VAL A 10 4.45 -3.53 19.60
C VAL A 10 4.27 -2.29 20.47
N GLU A 11 3.06 -2.04 20.98
CA GLU A 11 2.78 -0.92 21.88
C GLU A 11 3.62 -1.01 23.17
N LEU A 12 3.72 -2.21 23.77
CA LEU A 12 4.61 -2.45 24.91
C LEU A 12 6.07 -2.16 24.54
N ALA A 13 6.56 -2.66 23.41
CA ALA A 13 7.94 -2.37 22.98
C ALA A 13 8.20 -0.86 22.82
N MET A 14 7.23 -0.10 22.28
CA MET A 14 7.32 1.37 22.20
C MET A 14 7.35 2.03 23.58
N LYS A 15 6.55 1.57 24.53
CA LYS A 15 6.58 2.09 25.91
C LYS A 15 7.93 1.83 26.59
N HIS A 16 8.52 0.67 26.33
CA HIS A 16 9.83 0.28 26.89
C HIS A 16 11.00 1.02 26.24
N SER A 17 10.92 1.33 24.93
CA SER A 17 11.94 2.13 24.24
C SER A 17 11.90 3.62 24.63
N GLY A 18 10.80 4.05 25.25
CA GLY A 18 10.63 5.39 25.82
C GLY A 18 10.17 6.39 24.77
N LYS A 19 11.10 6.87 23.93
CA LYS A 19 10.79 7.86 22.88
C LYS A 19 11.16 7.31 21.51
N VAL A 20 10.17 7.30 20.62
CA VAL A 20 10.30 6.92 19.21
C VAL A 20 10.30 8.19 18.38
N TYR A 21 11.44 8.54 17.78
CA TYR A 21 11.59 9.82 17.08
C TYR A 21 11.52 9.72 15.55
N ASP A 22 11.91 8.57 15.01
CA ASP A 22 11.98 8.33 13.58
C ASP A 22 11.47 6.92 13.22
N PHE A 23 11.49 6.63 11.92
CA PHE A 23 11.03 5.35 11.39
C PHE A 23 11.90 4.17 11.85
N GLN A 24 13.21 4.38 12.02
CA GLN A 24 14.13 3.31 12.42
C GLN A 24 13.92 2.91 13.89
N ASP A 25 13.65 3.88 14.77
CA ASP A 25 13.23 3.60 16.15
C ASP A 25 11.94 2.76 16.17
N PHE A 26 11.00 3.04 15.27
CA PHE A 26 9.77 2.26 15.16
C PHE A 26 10.03 0.84 14.65
N VAL A 27 10.87 0.66 13.62
CA VAL A 27 11.29 -0.66 13.12
C VAL A 27 11.90 -1.50 14.24
N GLN A 28 12.77 -0.91 15.05
CA GLN A 28 13.36 -1.60 16.20
C GLN A 28 12.31 -2.02 17.23
N CYS A 29 11.31 -1.18 17.51
CA CYS A 29 10.21 -1.54 18.41
C CYS A 29 9.41 -2.74 17.87
N VAL A 30 9.13 -2.77 16.55
CA VAL A 30 8.42 -3.89 15.91
C VAL A 30 9.26 -5.16 15.95
N GLN A 31 10.57 -5.08 15.68
CA GLN A 31 11.48 -6.23 15.75
C GLN A 31 11.55 -6.81 17.18
N GLN A 32 11.54 -5.95 18.20
CA GLN A 32 11.60 -6.37 19.61
C GLN A 32 10.29 -6.98 20.13
N ALA A 33 9.17 -6.76 19.43
CA ALA A 33 7.93 -7.44 19.76
C ALA A 33 8.11 -8.97 19.71
N ASN A 34 7.24 -9.71 20.40
CA ASN A 34 7.34 -11.17 20.55
C ASN A 34 8.76 -11.64 20.99
N SER A 35 9.40 -10.91 21.90
CA SER A 35 10.75 -11.20 22.41
C SER A 35 11.82 -11.28 21.31
N GLY A 36 11.77 -10.38 20.31
CA GLY A 36 12.77 -10.34 19.24
C GLY A 36 12.55 -11.35 18.12
N LYS A 37 11.43 -12.10 18.12
CA LYS A 37 11.14 -13.17 17.14
C LYS A 37 10.30 -12.65 15.96
N VAL A 38 10.47 -11.39 15.61
CA VAL A 38 9.73 -10.71 14.55
C VAL A 38 10.72 -10.30 13.48
N ASP A 39 10.52 -10.83 12.28
CA ASP A 39 11.23 -10.36 11.11
C ASP A 39 10.47 -9.16 10.53
N THR A 40 11.10 -7.98 10.60
CA THR A 40 10.48 -6.73 10.13
C THR A 40 11.03 -6.39 8.76
N LYS A 41 10.16 -6.42 7.75
CA LYS A 41 10.50 -6.02 6.39
C LYS A 41 10.14 -4.56 6.16
N GLU A 42 11.16 -3.73 5.98
CA GLU A 42 11.00 -2.34 5.58
C GLU A 42 10.63 -2.24 4.09
N LEU A 43 9.73 -1.31 3.77
CA LEU A 43 9.34 -1.04 2.40
C LEU A 43 10.37 -0.12 1.75
N ASP A 44 11.11 -0.61 0.76
CA ASP A 44 12.05 0.20 -0.01
C ASP A 44 11.39 0.72 -1.30
N VAL A 45 11.90 1.82 -1.85
CA VAL A 45 11.41 2.35 -3.14
C VAL A 45 11.52 1.31 -4.26
N ARG A 46 12.53 0.42 -4.19
CA ARG A 46 12.76 -0.67 -5.15
C ARG A 46 11.69 -1.76 -5.11
N ASP A 47 10.91 -1.83 -4.02
CA ASP A 47 9.77 -2.73 -3.89
C ASP A 47 8.50 -2.15 -4.54
N LEU A 48 8.55 -0.89 -4.98
CA LEU A 48 7.42 -0.19 -5.57
C LEU A 48 7.41 -0.29 -7.09
N PHE A 49 6.21 -0.46 -7.63
CA PHE A 49 5.98 -0.62 -9.06
C PHE A 49 4.89 0.33 -9.55
N ALA A 50 5.11 0.92 -10.73
CA ALA A 50 4.16 1.77 -11.41
C ALA A 50 3.15 0.92 -12.20
N TRP A 51 2.06 0.55 -11.53
CA TRP A 51 0.96 -0.19 -12.15
C TRP A 51 0.16 0.72 -13.08
N LYS A 52 0.20 0.41 -14.38
CA LYS A 52 -0.62 1.10 -15.38
C LYS A 52 -2.04 0.55 -15.36
N ASP A 53 -3.03 1.44 -15.39
CA ASP A 53 -4.42 1.05 -15.58
C ASP A 53 -4.65 0.55 -17.01
N TYR A 54 -4.97 -0.73 -17.14
CA TYR A 54 -5.32 -1.38 -18.41
C TYR A 54 -6.82 -1.66 -18.54
N THR A 55 -7.65 -0.97 -17.76
CA THR A 55 -9.09 -1.07 -17.88
C THR A 55 -9.55 -0.49 -19.22
N LEU A 56 -10.41 -1.22 -19.93
CA LEU A 56 -10.99 -0.75 -21.17
C LEU A 56 -12.23 0.09 -20.84
N LYS A 57 -12.10 1.42 -20.88
CA LYS A 57 -13.19 2.37 -20.57
C LYS A 57 -14.49 2.09 -21.33
N GLN A 58 -14.41 1.58 -22.57
CA GLN A 58 -15.58 1.20 -23.36
C GLN A 58 -16.35 0.03 -22.74
N LYS A 59 -15.66 -0.98 -22.20
CA LYS A 59 -16.30 -2.10 -21.49
C LYS A 59 -16.94 -1.67 -20.18
N LEU A 60 -16.38 -0.65 -19.51
CA LEU A 60 -17.00 -0.05 -18.33
C LEU A 60 -18.32 0.68 -18.63
N LYS A 61 -18.57 1.07 -19.89
CA LYS A 61 -19.88 1.62 -20.29
C LYS A 61 -20.95 0.53 -20.42
N LEU A 62 -20.55 -0.74 -20.50
CA LEU A 62 -21.43 -1.92 -20.54
C LEU A 62 -21.71 -2.48 -19.13
N ARG A 63 -21.65 -1.62 -18.10
CA ARG A 63 -22.02 -1.98 -16.71
C ARG A 63 -23.46 -2.47 -16.68
N GLY A 64 -23.70 -3.58 -16.00
CA GLY A 64 -25.00 -4.27 -15.95
C GLY A 64 -25.03 -5.56 -16.77
N ASP A 65 -24.54 -5.55 -18.01
CA ASP A 65 -24.61 -6.72 -18.90
C ASP A 65 -23.36 -7.62 -18.79
N ASN A 66 -22.16 -7.03 -18.81
CA ASN A 66 -20.88 -7.76 -18.85
C ASN A 66 -19.89 -7.37 -17.75
N VAL A 67 -20.16 -6.26 -17.04
CA VAL A 67 -19.38 -5.82 -15.87
C VAL A 67 -20.35 -5.65 -14.71
N PRO A 68 -20.33 -6.53 -13.70
CA PRO A 68 -21.25 -6.46 -12.57
C PRO A 68 -20.90 -5.28 -11.66
N TYR A 69 -21.88 -4.78 -10.90
CA TYR A 69 -21.56 -3.99 -9.72
C TYR A 69 -21.00 -4.91 -8.64
N LEU A 70 -20.06 -4.40 -7.84
CA LEU A 70 -19.48 -5.20 -6.75
C LEU A 70 -20.55 -5.63 -5.74
N THR A 71 -21.58 -4.81 -5.54
CA THR A 71 -22.76 -5.12 -4.71
C THR A 71 -23.52 -6.36 -5.16
N ASP A 72 -23.46 -6.67 -6.45
CA ASP A 72 -24.21 -7.77 -7.06
C ASP A 72 -23.37 -9.06 -7.12
N VAL A 73 -22.08 -8.97 -6.84
CA VAL A 73 -21.18 -10.14 -6.86
C VAL A 73 -21.27 -10.86 -5.53
N VAL A 74 -21.72 -12.11 -5.60
CA VAL A 74 -21.95 -12.96 -4.42
C VAL A 74 -20.81 -13.95 -4.21
N LYS A 75 -20.22 -14.43 -5.31
CA LYS A 75 -19.12 -15.39 -5.30
C LYS A 75 -18.09 -15.03 -6.35
N VAL A 76 -16.82 -15.03 -5.96
CA VAL A 76 -15.67 -14.91 -6.87
C VAL A 76 -14.89 -16.20 -6.84
N THR A 77 -14.53 -16.71 -8.03
CA THR A 77 -13.73 -17.92 -8.19
C THR A 77 -12.47 -17.59 -8.99
N ALA A 78 -11.31 -17.76 -8.37
CA ALA A 78 -10.02 -17.73 -9.04
C ALA A 78 -9.54 -19.17 -9.24
N LYS A 79 -9.13 -19.52 -10.46
CA LYS A 79 -8.58 -20.84 -10.77
C LYS A 79 -7.08 -20.70 -10.99
N ARG A 80 -6.28 -21.55 -10.33
CA ARG A 80 -4.82 -21.58 -10.52
C ARG A 80 -4.50 -21.80 -12.00
N GLY A 81 -3.60 -20.99 -12.55
CA GLY A 81 -3.22 -21.02 -13.97
C GLY A 81 -4.20 -20.29 -14.90
N ASN A 82 -5.31 -19.76 -14.38
CA ASN A 82 -6.22 -18.90 -15.14
C ASN A 82 -5.98 -17.43 -14.76
N THR A 83 -5.83 -16.57 -15.76
CA THR A 83 -5.64 -15.12 -15.59
C THR A 83 -6.95 -14.34 -15.54
N SER A 84 -8.09 -15.03 -15.66
CA SER A 84 -9.41 -14.43 -15.55
C SER A 84 -10.09 -14.82 -14.24
N LEU A 85 -10.73 -13.84 -13.61
CA LEU A 85 -11.60 -14.07 -12.46
C LEU A 85 -12.98 -14.48 -12.97
N LEU A 86 -13.60 -15.46 -12.32
CA LEU A 86 -14.99 -15.80 -12.54
C LEU A 86 -15.84 -15.28 -11.38
N TYR A 87 -17.07 -14.89 -11.67
CA TYR A 87 -18.01 -14.40 -10.67
C TYR A 87 -19.42 -14.98 -10.88
N SER A 88 -20.21 -14.99 -9.82
CA SER A 88 -21.63 -15.33 -9.85
C SER A 88 -22.41 -14.30 -9.04
N THR A 89 -23.61 -13.96 -9.50
CA THR A 89 -24.51 -13.01 -8.81
C THR A 89 -25.54 -13.70 -7.92
N LYS A 90 -25.57 -15.04 -7.94
CA LYS A 90 -26.40 -15.89 -7.07
C LYS A 90 -25.56 -17.03 -6.51
N TYR A 91 -25.86 -17.47 -5.29
CA TYR A 91 -25.13 -18.56 -4.63
C TYR A 91 -25.30 -19.92 -5.34
N GLU A 92 -26.50 -20.18 -5.86
CA GLU A 92 -26.89 -21.47 -6.44
C GLU A 92 -26.63 -21.56 -7.96
N GLU A 93 -26.06 -20.52 -8.57
CA GLU A 93 -25.78 -20.50 -10.00
C GLU A 93 -24.71 -21.54 -10.34
N SER A 94 -25.07 -22.53 -11.15
CA SER A 94 -24.18 -23.63 -11.55
C SER A 94 -23.08 -23.20 -12.53
N SER A 95 -23.24 -22.04 -13.18
CA SER A 95 -22.25 -21.47 -14.10
C SER A 95 -21.77 -20.11 -13.62
N SER A 96 -20.45 -19.92 -13.59
CA SER A 96 -19.85 -18.62 -13.26
C SER A 96 -19.53 -17.84 -14.53
N LYS A 97 -19.81 -16.55 -14.52
CA LYS A 97 -19.50 -15.60 -15.60
C LYS A 97 -18.04 -15.17 -15.53
N VAL A 98 -17.42 -14.90 -16.67
CA VAL A 98 -16.03 -14.43 -16.73
C VAL A 98 -15.99 -12.91 -16.58
N LEU A 99 -15.25 -12.42 -15.59
CA LEU A 99 -15.03 -10.99 -15.41
C LEU A 99 -14.02 -10.48 -16.44
N ASN A 100 -14.46 -9.63 -17.37
CA ASN A 100 -13.62 -9.15 -18.48
C ASN A 100 -13.75 -7.62 -18.65
N PHE A 101 -12.91 -6.87 -17.95
CA PHE A 101 -12.82 -5.41 -18.06
C PHE A 101 -11.48 -4.93 -18.64
N LEU A 102 -10.52 -5.83 -18.83
CA LEU A 102 -9.18 -5.51 -19.30
C LEU A 102 -9.10 -5.32 -20.83
N GLN A 103 -8.10 -4.55 -21.25
CA GLN A 103 -7.72 -4.37 -22.66
C GLN A 103 -7.09 -5.66 -23.21
N ALA A 104 -7.40 -6.04 -24.45
CA ALA A 104 -6.92 -7.31 -25.04
C ALA A 104 -5.39 -7.43 -25.14
N LYS A 105 -4.67 -6.29 -25.13
CA LYS A 105 -3.21 -6.26 -25.16
C LYS A 105 -2.56 -6.80 -23.88
N CYS A 106 -3.16 -6.59 -22.70
CA CYS A 106 -2.58 -7.05 -21.44
C CYS A 106 -3.00 -8.49 -21.09
N THR A 107 -4.09 -9.01 -21.67
CA THR A 107 -4.53 -10.39 -21.43
C THR A 107 -3.66 -11.44 -22.13
N LYS A 108 -2.91 -11.06 -23.16
CA LYS A 108 -1.99 -11.99 -23.87
C LYS A 108 -0.61 -12.05 -23.23
N ASN A 109 -0.09 -10.91 -22.78
CA ASN A 109 1.15 -10.79 -22.02
C ASN A 109 0.93 -9.70 -20.96
N PHE A 110 0.90 -10.07 -19.69
CA PHE A 110 0.90 -9.09 -18.61
C PHE A 110 2.30 -8.51 -18.50
N PRO A 111 2.52 -7.22 -18.86
CA PRO A 111 3.83 -6.62 -18.69
C PRO A 111 4.12 -6.53 -17.19
N MET A 112 5.34 -6.88 -16.80
CA MET A 112 5.84 -6.52 -15.47
C MET A 112 5.78 -4.99 -15.37
N PRO A 113 5.15 -4.43 -14.31
CA PRO A 113 5.09 -2.99 -14.15
C PRO A 113 6.50 -2.40 -14.02
N GLU A 114 6.66 -1.16 -14.44
CA GLU A 114 7.93 -0.44 -14.34
C GLU A 114 8.28 -0.24 -12.87
N LYS A 115 9.55 -0.43 -12.51
CA LYS A 115 10.02 -0.16 -11.15
C LYS A 115 10.00 1.35 -10.90
N ILE A 116 9.62 1.73 -9.69
CA ILE A 116 9.73 3.11 -9.25
C ILE A 116 11.14 3.27 -8.66
N ASP A 117 12.00 4.02 -9.36
CA ASP A 117 13.39 4.22 -8.92
C ASP A 117 13.59 5.56 -8.18
N LYS A 118 12.59 6.45 -8.25
CA LYS A 118 12.68 7.80 -7.69
C LYS A 118 11.68 7.96 -6.57
N VAL A 119 12.19 8.43 -5.43
CA VAL A 119 11.35 8.85 -4.31
C VAL A 119 10.66 10.14 -4.71
N ARG A 120 9.33 10.17 -4.55
CA ARG A 120 8.49 11.35 -4.81
C ARG A 120 8.94 12.60 -4.04
N GLY A 121 9.47 12.37 -2.84
CA GLY A 121 9.83 13.38 -1.85
C GLY A 121 8.65 13.80 -0.99
N PHE A 122 8.95 14.59 0.03
CA PHE A 122 7.99 15.10 1.01
C PHE A 122 7.72 16.59 0.74
N ASN A 123 6.49 17.05 0.91
CA ASN A 123 6.15 18.45 0.63
C ASN A 123 7.11 19.42 1.37
N LYS A 124 7.72 20.35 0.62
CA LYS A 124 8.75 21.28 1.14
C LYS A 124 8.26 22.13 2.31
N GLU A 125 7.01 22.60 2.26
CA GLU A 125 6.43 23.46 3.30
C GLU A 125 6.23 22.67 4.60
N LYS A 126 5.66 21.47 4.50
CA LYS A 126 5.52 20.56 5.65
C LYS A 126 6.88 20.16 6.23
N LYS A 127 7.87 19.91 5.36
CA LYS A 127 9.24 19.60 5.81
C LYS A 127 9.75 20.74 6.68
N LYS A 128 9.61 21.98 6.19
CA LYS A 128 10.07 23.18 6.89
C LYS A 128 9.37 23.32 8.24
N GLU A 129 8.05 23.12 8.29
CA GLU A 129 7.29 23.17 9.53
C GLU A 129 7.77 22.14 10.57
N ILE A 130 8.01 20.89 10.15
CA ILE A 130 8.53 19.84 11.03
C ILE A 130 9.95 20.18 11.52
N VAL A 131 10.80 20.69 10.63
CA VAL A 131 12.17 21.07 10.98
C VAL A 131 12.18 22.26 11.95
N GLU A 132 11.30 23.24 11.79
CA GLU A 132 11.25 24.41 12.66
C GLU A 132 10.59 24.11 14.01
N LYS A 133 9.51 23.32 14.04
CA LYS A 133 8.72 23.09 15.26
C LYS A 133 9.16 21.85 16.04
N LEU A 134 9.44 20.74 15.35
CA LEU A 134 9.69 19.45 16.01
C LEU A 134 11.18 19.15 16.21
N CYS A 135 12.07 19.53 15.27
CA CYS A 135 13.50 19.25 15.44
C CYS A 135 14.12 19.89 16.69
N PRO A 136 13.74 21.10 17.14
CA PRO A 136 14.26 21.65 18.39
C PRO A 136 13.92 20.81 19.63
N LEU A 137 12.77 20.11 19.60
CA LEU A 137 12.32 19.23 20.68
C LEU A 137 13.01 17.85 20.66
N MET A 138 13.73 17.52 19.59
CA MET A 138 14.44 16.26 19.41
C MET A 138 15.93 16.37 19.76
N PRO A 139 16.54 15.30 20.29
CA PRO A 139 17.99 15.19 20.44
C PRO A 139 18.73 15.41 19.10
N SER A 140 19.89 16.08 19.13
CA SER A 140 20.64 16.45 17.93
C SER A 140 20.99 15.26 17.01
N ASN A 141 21.31 14.11 17.59
CA ASN A 141 21.60 12.87 16.86
C ASN A 141 20.40 12.28 16.11
N ARG A 142 19.16 12.72 16.41
CA ARG A 142 17.91 12.24 15.79
C ARG A 142 17.35 13.18 14.73
N ARG A 143 17.98 14.35 14.53
CA ARG A 143 17.55 15.33 13.51
C ARG A 143 17.97 14.95 12.09
N GLY A 144 18.93 14.04 11.94
CA GLY A 144 19.53 13.68 10.65
C GLY A 144 18.50 13.20 9.61
N PHE A 145 17.52 12.40 10.03
CA PHE A 145 16.43 11.94 9.17
C PHE A 145 15.65 13.10 8.57
N TRP A 146 15.12 13.99 9.41
CA TRP A 146 14.29 15.12 8.98
C TRP A 146 15.04 16.16 8.15
N LEU A 147 16.35 16.31 8.35
CA LEU A 147 17.19 17.19 7.55
C LEU A 147 17.48 16.59 6.17
N SER A 148 17.74 15.28 6.11
CA SER A 148 18.13 14.56 4.89
C SER A 148 16.99 14.17 3.96
N ILE A 149 15.73 14.15 4.44
CA ILE A 149 14.58 13.78 3.62
C ILE A 149 14.44 14.71 2.39
N GLN A 150 14.20 14.14 1.20
CA GLN A 150 14.09 14.94 -0.02
C GLN A 150 12.78 15.74 -0.04
N GLY A 151 12.88 17.04 -0.34
CA GLY A 151 11.71 17.92 -0.50
C GLY A 151 11.14 17.83 -1.91
N SER A 152 9.82 17.88 -2.04
CA SER A 152 9.08 17.87 -3.31
C SER A 152 8.08 19.03 -3.36
N GLU A 153 7.81 19.50 -4.57
CA GLU A 153 6.76 20.50 -4.86
C GLU A 153 5.42 19.83 -5.17
N GLU A 154 5.39 18.51 -5.30
CA GLU A 154 4.14 17.81 -5.53
C GLU A 154 3.20 17.91 -4.30
N PRO A 155 1.88 18.08 -4.53
CA PRO A 155 0.89 18.12 -3.45
C PRO A 155 0.83 16.78 -2.73
N ASP A 156 0.38 16.72 -1.47
CA ASP A 156 0.23 15.42 -0.81
C ASP A 156 -0.84 14.55 -1.48
N LEU A 157 -0.66 13.24 -1.45
CA LEU A 157 -1.57 12.28 -2.09
C LEU A 157 -3.01 12.33 -1.53
N LEU A 158 -3.19 12.84 -0.31
CA LEU A 158 -4.50 13.06 0.29
C LEU A 158 -5.25 14.27 -0.28
N ASN A 159 -4.53 15.13 -1.00
CA ASN A 159 -5.05 16.36 -1.61
C ASN A 159 -4.97 16.31 -3.15
N ALA A 160 -4.69 15.14 -3.72
CA ALA A 160 -4.71 14.95 -5.17
C ALA A 160 -6.16 14.70 -5.60
N ASP A 161 -6.77 15.71 -6.22
CA ASP A 161 -8.06 15.60 -6.92
C ASP A 161 -8.01 14.62 -8.11
#